data_AF-A0A965EZM2-F1
#
_entry.id   AF-A0A965EZM2-F1
#
_cell.length_a   1.000
_cell.length_b   1.000
_cell.length_c   1.000
_cell.angle_alpha   90.00
_cell.angle_beta   90.00
_cell.angle_gamma   90.00
#
_symmetry.space_group_name_H-M   'P 1'
#
loop_
_entity.id
_entity.type
_entity.pdbx_description
1 polymer ?
#
loop_
_entity_poly.entity_id
_entity_poly.type
_entity_poly.pdbx_seq_one_letter_code
_entity_poly.pdbx_strand_id
1 'polypeptide(L)'
;MEMYKPSLDWAHELRNSLLWSGKAWVITAVFTVITLVLLARYTSWGRQFWRVTGGYFRGRASVPVWAWLGVLLFSTIISVRLLVLLSYQANDLYS
;
A
#
# COMPACT_ATOMS: atom_id res chain seq x y z
N MET A 1 -18.00 -15.36 36.37
CA MET A 1 -16.74 -15.38 35.60
C MET A 1 -17.02 -14.72 34.27
N GLU A 2 -16.33 -13.63 33.96
CA GLU A 2 -16.45 -13.05 32.60
C GLU A 2 -15.81 -14.01 31.60
N MET A 3 -16.55 -14.33 30.53
CA MET A 3 -16.01 -15.12 29.43
C MET A 3 -15.09 -14.26 28.58
N TYR A 4 -13.92 -14.81 28.23
CA TYR A 4 -13.00 -14.22 27.27
C TYR A 4 -13.73 -13.83 25.98
N LYS A 5 -13.51 -12.59 25.52
CA LYS A 5 -14.00 -12.07 24.24
C LYS A 5 -12.79 -11.62 23.43
N PRO A 6 -12.52 -12.23 22.26
CA PRO A 6 -11.42 -11.80 21.40
C PRO A 6 -11.65 -10.37 20.89
N SER A 7 -10.57 -9.63 20.65
CA SER A 7 -10.64 -8.25 20.15
C SER A 7 -11.12 -8.13 18.70
N LEU A 8 -10.97 -9.21 17.92
CA LEU A 8 -11.32 -9.29 16.51
C LEU A 8 -12.09 -10.57 16.17
N ASP A 9 -12.94 -10.49 15.15
CA ASP A 9 -13.58 -11.67 14.54
C ASP A 9 -12.61 -12.35 13.57
N TRP A 10 -11.70 -13.14 14.13
CA TRP A 10 -10.67 -13.87 13.41
C TRP A 10 -11.21 -14.76 12.27
N ALA A 11 -12.46 -15.22 12.33
CA ALA A 11 -13.06 -16.05 11.29
C ALA A 11 -13.25 -15.31 9.97
N HIS A 12 -13.53 -14.00 10.02
CA HIS A 12 -13.76 -13.16 8.84
C HIS A 12 -12.60 -12.21 8.52
N GLU A 13 -11.55 -12.20 9.35
CA GLU A 13 -10.46 -11.22 9.23
C GLU A 13 -9.69 -11.29 7.91
N LEU A 14 -9.57 -12.47 7.28
CA LEU A 14 -8.87 -12.58 6.00
C LEU A 14 -9.57 -11.77 4.89
N ARG A 15 -10.90 -11.89 4.81
CA ARG A 15 -11.71 -11.14 3.83
C ARG A 15 -11.73 -9.65 4.15
N ASN A 16 -11.90 -9.31 5.43
CA ASN A 16 -11.90 -7.92 5.90
C ASN A 16 -10.56 -7.24 5.59
N SER A 17 -9.46 -7.93 5.87
CA SER A 17 -8.11 -7.45 5.60
C SER A 17 -7.83 -7.29 4.11
N LEU A 18 -8.29 -8.22 3.26
CA LEU A 18 -8.10 -8.09 1.82
C LEU A 18 -8.85 -6.88 1.24
N LEU A 19 -10.10 -6.66 1.67
CA LEU A 19 -10.89 -5.49 1.26
C LEU A 19 -10.29 -4.18 1.79
N TRP A 20 -9.81 -4.19 3.03
CA TRP A 20 -9.14 -3.03 3.63
C TRP A 20 -7.85 -2.69 2.87
N SER A 21 -6.99 -3.68 2.63
CA SER A 21 -5.74 -3.51 1.90
C SER A 21 -5.98 -3.05 0.46
N GLY A 22 -7.01 -3.57 -0.22
CA GLY A 22 -7.39 -3.12 -1.56
C GLY A 22 -7.77 -1.63 -1.58
N LYS A 23 -8.61 -1.18 -0.63
CA LYS A 23 -8.99 0.23 -0.50
C LYS A 23 -7.79 1.12 -0.19
N ALA A 24 -6.97 0.73 0.79
CA ALA A 24 -5.77 1.45 1.17
C ALA A 24 -4.80 1.57 -0.01
N TRP A 25 -4.59 0.49 -0.76
CA TRP A 25 -3.73 0.46 -1.93
C TRP A 25 -4.17 1.44 -3.02
N VAL A 26 -5.46 1.48 -3.36
CA VAL A 26 -5.98 2.43 -4.36
C VAL A 26 -5.74 3.87 -3.93
N ILE A 27 -6.05 4.20 -2.67
CA ILE A 27 -5.86 5.54 -2.12
C ILE A 27 -4.38 5.92 -2.18
N THR A 28 -3.49 5.07 -1.65
CA THR A 28 -2.05 5.32 -1.64
C THR A 28 -1.51 5.46 -3.05
N ALA A 29 -1.88 4.58 -3.99
CA ALA A 29 -1.41 4.65 -5.38
C ALA A 29 -1.75 5.99 -6.03
N VAL A 30 -2.99 6.49 -5.85
CA VAL A 30 -3.42 7.79 -6.37
C VAL A 30 -2.59 8.92 -5.76
N PHE A 31 -2.45 8.97 -4.44
CA PHE A 31 -1.67 10.02 -3.78
C PHE A 31 -0.18 9.96 -4.13
N THR A 32 0.39 8.76 -4.29
CA THR A 32 1.76 8.57 -4.75
C THR A 32 1.94 9.14 -6.16
N VAL A 33 1.07 8.81 -7.11
CA VAL A 33 1.16 9.34 -8.48
C VAL A 33 1.02 10.86 -8.49
N ILE A 34 0.03 11.41 -7.75
CA ILE A 34 -0.14 12.86 -7.61
C ILE A 34 1.14 13.50 -7.09
N THR A 35 1.71 12.96 -6.01
CA THR A 35 2.94 13.47 -5.39
C THR A 35 4.12 13.43 -6.37
N LEU A 36 4.30 12.30 -7.08
CA LEU A 36 5.37 12.16 -8.08
C LEU A 36 5.21 13.17 -9.23
N VAL A 37 3.98 13.42 -9.70
CA VAL A 37 3.68 14.43 -10.73
C VAL A 37 4.00 15.84 -10.22
N LEU A 38 3.57 16.17 -8.99
CA LEU A 38 3.88 17.46 -8.37
C LEU A 38 5.40 17.66 -8.23
N LEU A 39 6.12 16.65 -7.75
CA LEU A 39 7.58 16.68 -7.64
C LEU A 39 8.24 16.87 -9.01
N ALA A 40 7.84 16.07 -10.01
CA ALA A 40 8.37 16.17 -11.36
C ALA A 40 8.07 17.53 -12.01
N ARG A 41 6.97 18.20 -11.66
CA ARG A 41 6.60 19.51 -12.24
C ARG A 41 7.26 20.69 -11.55
N TYR A 42 7.23 20.71 -10.22
CA TYR A 42 7.57 21.90 -9.43
C TYR A 42 9.03 21.92 -8.99
N THR A 43 9.69 20.77 -8.82
CA THR A 43 11.10 20.73 -8.40
C THR A 43 12.07 20.73 -9.60
N SER A 44 13.24 21.36 -9.44
CA SER A 44 14.29 21.37 -10.47
C SER A 44 14.87 19.96 -10.71
N TRP A 45 15.20 19.26 -9.63
CA TRP A 45 15.75 17.90 -9.66
C TRP A 45 14.73 16.89 -10.22
N GLY A 46 13.44 17.03 -9.90
CA GLY A 46 12.39 16.17 -10.43
C GLY A 46 12.21 16.31 -11.95
N ARG A 47 12.29 17.55 -12.47
CA ARG A 47 12.30 17.80 -13.93
C ARG A 47 13.52 17.17 -14.61
N GLN A 48 14.70 17.27 -13.99
CA GLN A 48 15.92 16.66 -14.52
C GLN A 48 15.81 15.13 -14.56
N PHE A 49 15.36 14.52 -13.46
CA PHE A 49 15.11 13.08 -13.39
C PHE A 49 14.13 12.63 -14.49
N TRP A 50 12.98 13.30 -14.58
CA TRP A 50 11.95 12.94 -15.56
C TRP A 50 12.37 13.14 -17.02
N ARG A 51 13.28 14.08 -17.28
CA ARG A 51 13.87 14.28 -18.62
C ARG A 51 14.74 13.09 -19.05
N VAL A 52 15.43 12.45 -18.11
CA VAL A 52 16.33 11.31 -18.38
C VAL A 52 15.55 9.99 -18.39
N THR A 53 14.74 9.72 -17.36
CA THR A 53 14.11 8.40 -17.15
C THR A 53 12.69 8.30 -17.69
N GLY A 54 12.04 9.43 -17.98
CA GLY A 54 10.62 9.43 -18.33
C GLY A 54 10.30 8.70 -19.63
N GLY A 55 11.28 8.38 -20.48
CA GLY A 55 11.06 7.52 -21.66
C GLY A 55 10.65 6.09 -21.28
N TYR A 56 11.20 5.57 -20.17
CA TYR A 56 10.92 4.22 -19.66
C TYR A 56 9.50 4.04 -19.14
N PHE A 57 8.92 5.10 -18.55
CA PHE A 57 7.59 5.09 -17.96
C PHE A 57 6.46 5.50 -18.94
N ARG A 58 6.78 5.70 -20.22
CA ARG A 58 5.83 6.14 -21.26
C ARG A 58 5.57 5.06 -22.30
N GLY A 59 4.37 5.10 -22.89
CA GLY A 59 3.97 4.19 -23.96
C GLY A 59 3.46 2.83 -23.47
N ARG A 60 3.00 1.99 -24.41
CA ARG A 60 2.37 0.68 -24.09
C ARG A 60 3.33 -0.31 -23.44
N ALA A 61 4.62 -0.23 -23.77
CA ALA A 61 5.65 -1.08 -23.19
C ALA A 61 5.91 -0.79 -21.70
N SER A 62 5.43 0.34 -21.16
CA SER A 62 5.58 0.69 -19.74
C SER A 62 4.52 0.04 -18.84
N VAL A 63 3.48 -0.58 -19.40
CA VAL A 63 2.40 -1.20 -18.61
C VAL A 63 2.93 -2.24 -17.60
N PRO A 64 3.84 -3.17 -17.97
CA PRO A 64 4.42 -4.10 -17.00
C PRO A 64 5.22 -3.40 -15.88
N VAL A 65 5.88 -2.28 -16.19
CA VAL A 65 6.65 -1.49 -15.21
C VAL A 65 5.71 -0.92 -14.15
N TRP A 66 4.62 -0.29 -14.60
CA TRP A 66 3.60 0.25 -13.70
C TRP A 66 2.88 -0.85 -12.91
N ALA A 67 2.63 -2.00 -13.53
CA ALA A 67 2.06 -3.15 -12.84
C ALA A 67 2.98 -3.64 -11.70
N TRP A 68 4.29 -3.78 -11.96
CA TRP A 68 5.26 -4.17 -10.94
C TRP A 68 5.37 -3.16 -9.81
N LEU A 69 5.38 -1.85 -10.12
CA LEU A 69 5.31 -0.82 -9.08
C LEU A 69 4.04 -0.94 -8.24
N GLY A 70 2.90 -1.23 -8.87
CA GLY A 70 1.65 -1.50 -8.18
C GLY A 70 1.73 -2.70 -7.23
N VAL A 71 2.33 -3.81 -7.69
CA VAL A 71 2.54 -5.02 -6.89
C VAL A 71 3.47 -4.74 -5.71
N LEU A 72 4.57 -4.03 -5.92
CA LEU A 72 5.49 -3.64 -4.85
C LEU A 72 4.79 -2.75 -3.81
N LEU A 73 3.99 -1.79 -4.26
CA LEU A 73 3.19 -0.96 -3.36
C LEU A 73 2.19 -1.82 -2.57
N PHE A 74 1.51 -2.77 -3.21
CA PHE A 74 0.57 -3.67 -2.54
C PHE A 74 1.26 -4.54 -1.48
N SER A 75 2.46 -5.05 -1.80
CA SER A 75 3.31 -5.79 -0.85
C SER A 75 3.57 -4.97 0.42
N THR A 76 3.91 -3.68 0.30
CA THR A 76 4.11 -2.82 1.47
C THR A 76 2.84 -2.63 2.32
N ILE A 77 1.67 -2.50 1.69
CA ILE A 77 0.37 -2.38 2.39
C ILE A 77 0.03 -3.66 3.14
N ILE A 78 0.28 -4.84 2.54
CA ILE A 78 0.10 -6.12 3.22
C ILE A 78 0.97 -6.19 4.47
N SER A 79 2.26 -5.82 4.36
CA SER A 79 3.17 -5.82 5.51
C SER A 79 2.64 -4.96 6.67
N VAL A 80 2.14 -3.76 6.39
CA VAL A 80 1.52 -2.89 7.40
C VAL A 80 0.27 -3.56 8.00
N ARG A 81 -0.60 -4.17 7.18
CA ARG A 81 -1.80 -4.85 7.68
C ARG A 81 -1.45 -6.03 8.60
N LEU A 82 -0.42 -6.80 8.25
CA LEU A 82 0.07 -7.90 9.09
C LEU A 82 0.58 -7.40 10.44
N LEU A 83 1.34 -6.30 10.48
CA LEU A 83 1.81 -5.70 11.73
C LEU A 83 0.64 -5.29 12.63
N VAL A 84 -0.42 -4.71 12.05
CA VAL A 84 -1.64 -4.35 12.80
C VAL A 84 -2.33 -5.61 13.35
N LEU A 85 -2.52 -6.65 12.54
CA LEU A 85 -3.13 -7.90 13.01
C LEU A 85 -2.32 -8.57 14.13
N LEU A 86 -0.98 -8.59 14.01
CA LEU A 86 -0.10 -9.12 15.05
C LEU A 86 -0.18 -8.30 16.34
N SER A 87 -0.43 -6.99 16.26
CA SER A 87 -0.64 -6.16 17.45
C SER A 87 -1.93 -6.53 18.20
N TYR A 88 -3.02 -6.82 17.48
CA TYR A 88 -4.26 -7.32 18.09
C TYR A 88 -4.09 -8.72 18.69
N GLN A 89 -3.39 -9.61 17.98
CA GLN A 89 -3.07 -10.94 18.50
C GLN A 89 -2.25 -10.87 19.80
N ALA A 90 -1.23 -10.01 19.84
CA ALA A 90 -0.42 -9.82 21.04
C ALA A 90 -1.24 -9.29 22.20
N ASN A 91 -2.13 -8.32 21.96
CA ASN A 91 -3.02 -7.79 22.98
C ASN A 91 -3.94 -8.87 23.56
N ASP A 92 -4.52 -9.72 22.70
CA ASP A 92 -5.38 -10.83 23.11
C ASP A 92 -4.65 -11.92 23.91
N LEU A 93 -3.32 -12.03 23.77
CA LEU A 93 -2.50 -13.03 24.47
C LEU A 93 -2.01 -12.55 25.83
N TYR A 94 -1.73 -11.26 25.98
CA TYR A 94 -1.08 -10.68 27.15
C TYR A 94 -1.98 -9.83 28.04
N SER A 95 -3.21 -9.51 27.61
CA SER A 95 -4.20 -8.76 28.39
C SER A 95 -5.40 -9.62 28.76
#